data_AF-A0A2B4RSW1-F1
#
_entry.id   AF-A0A2B4RSW1-F1
#
_cell.length_a   1.000
_cell.length_b   1.000
_cell.length_c   1.000
_cell.angle_alpha   90.00
_cell.angle_beta   90.00
_cell.angle_gamma   90.00
#
_symmetry.space_group_name_H-M   'P 1'
#
loop_
_entity.id
_entity.type
_entity.pdbx_description
1 polymer ?
#
loop_
_entity_poly.entity_id
_entity_poly.type
_entity_poly.pdbx_seq_one_letter_code
_entity_poly.pdbx_strand_id
1 'polypeptide(L)'
;MASNLDFSEDIEEAKVYMAKKNVFQLFESLLTAVVHNRPENPVEFLQECLEIAKQNEDLRWNSFLEVQSRTNKSSQTTGQFDKVFNTELETTPSD
;
A
#
# COMPACT_ATOMS: atom_id res chain seq x y z
N MET A 1 30.04 0.37 25.82
CA MET A 1 29.95 0.29 24.35
C MET A 1 29.14 -0.96 24.00
N ALA A 2 27.82 -0.83 23.92
CA ALA A 2 26.90 -1.86 23.44
C ALA A 2 25.55 -1.18 23.21
N SER A 3 25.39 -0.52 22.06
CA SER A 3 24.11 0.12 21.71
C SER A 3 23.90 0.24 20.20
N ASN A 4 24.75 -0.39 19.37
CA ASN A 4 24.62 -0.35 17.91
C ASN A 4 24.35 -1.74 17.30
N LEU A 5 24.55 -2.83 18.04
CA LEU A 5 24.21 -4.19 17.57
C LEU A 5 22.69 -4.47 17.68
N ASP A 6 22.07 -3.97 18.74
CA ASP A 6 20.66 -4.20 19.10
C ASP A 6 19.68 -3.69 18.02
N PHE A 7 19.90 -2.47 17.54
CA PHE A 7 19.06 -1.88 16.48
C PHE A 7 19.13 -2.63 15.14
N SER A 8 20.24 -3.31 14.83
CA SER A 8 20.36 -4.05 13.58
C SER A 8 19.55 -5.34 13.60
N GLU A 9 19.44 -5.99 14.77
CA GLU A 9 18.59 -7.17 14.94
C GLU A 9 17.11 -6.77 14.90
N ASP A 10 16.73 -5.67 15.55
CA ASP A 10 15.37 -5.13 15.51
C ASP A 10 14.90 -4.79 14.09
N ILE A 11 15.78 -4.19 13.27
CA ILE A 11 15.47 -3.84 11.88
C ILE A 11 15.27 -5.10 11.03
N GLU A 12 16.10 -6.14 11.21
CA GLU A 12 15.96 -7.39 10.48
C GLU A 12 14.71 -8.16 10.92
N GLU A 13 14.39 -8.18 12.22
CA GLU A 13 13.12 -8.76 12.70
C GLU A 13 11.91 -8.02 12.10
N ALA A 14 11.94 -6.69 12.05
CA ALA A 14 10.88 -5.90 11.44
C ALA A 14 10.73 -6.21 9.94
N LYS A 15 11.83 -6.35 9.19
CA LYS A 15 11.79 -6.75 7.77
C LYS A 15 11.21 -8.14 7.58
N VAL A 16 11.61 -9.10 8.41
CA VAL A 16 11.09 -10.47 8.38
C VAL A 16 9.59 -10.48 8.68
N TYR A 17 9.15 -9.71 9.69
CA TYR A 17 7.73 -9.55 10.01
C TYR A 17 6.96 -8.97 8.82
N MET A 18 7.45 -7.88 8.22
CA MET A 18 6.81 -7.23 7.08
C MET A 18 6.67 -8.18 5.88
N ALA A 19 7.71 -8.97 5.58
CA ALA A 19 7.66 -9.97 4.51
C ALA A 19 6.70 -11.12 4.85
N LYS A 20 6.79 -11.70 6.05
CA LYS A 20 5.98 -12.84 6.48
C LYS A 20 4.48 -12.52 6.55
N LYS A 21 4.14 -11.29 6.89
CA LYS A 21 2.76 -10.82 7.00
C LYS A 21 2.27 -10.09 5.75
N ASN A 22 3.05 -10.07 4.68
CA ASN A 22 2.73 -9.37 3.43
C ASN A 22 2.30 -7.92 3.67
N VAL A 23 2.93 -7.25 4.65
CA VAL A 23 2.55 -5.90 5.10
C VAL A 23 2.66 -4.91 3.95
N PHE A 24 3.76 -4.96 3.18
CA PHE A 24 3.92 -4.13 1.99
C PHE A 24 2.79 -4.32 0.99
N GLN A 25 2.45 -5.57 0.64
CA GLN A 25 1.38 -5.87 -0.32
C GLN A 25 0.00 -5.39 0.16
N LEU A 26 -0.28 -5.50 1.46
CA LEU A 26 -1.49 -4.98 2.08
C LEU A 26 -1.56 -3.46 1.91
N PHE A 27 -0.51 -2.73 2.30
CA PHE A 27 -0.52 -1.28 2.18
C PHE A 27 -0.52 -0.80 0.73
N GLU A 28 0.17 -1.48 -0.18
CA GLU A 28 0.14 -1.19 -1.62
C GLU A 28 -1.27 -1.32 -2.20
N SER A 29 -1.98 -2.41 -1.87
CA SER A 29 -3.35 -2.62 -2.36
C SER A 29 -4.33 -1.59 -1.79
N LEU A 30 -4.20 -1.24 -0.50
CA LEU A 30 -5.00 -0.18 0.14
C LEU A 30 -4.74 1.19 -0.50
N LEU A 31 -3.47 1.57 -0.69
CA LEU A 31 -3.09 2.84 -1.32
C LEU A 31 -3.61 2.91 -2.76
N THR A 32 -3.45 1.82 -3.53
CA THR A 32 -3.94 1.74 -4.90
C THR A 32 -5.45 1.95 -4.95
N ALA A 33 -6.20 1.32 -4.05
CA ALA A 33 -7.65 1.43 -3.99
C ALA A 33 -8.12 2.84 -3.60
N VAL A 34 -7.44 3.51 -2.67
CA VAL A 34 -7.75 4.89 -2.29
C VAL A 34 -7.51 5.84 -3.46
N VAL A 35 -6.38 5.74 -4.15
CA VAL A 35 -6.09 6.65 -5.28
C VAL A 35 -6.98 6.35 -6.50
N HIS A 36 -7.35 5.09 -6.69
CA HIS A 36 -8.27 4.68 -7.76
C HIS A 36 -9.69 5.21 -7.52
N ASN A 37 -10.26 4.93 -6.35
CA ASN A 37 -11.67 5.23 -6.05
C ASN A 37 -11.90 6.67 -5.61
N ARG A 38 -10.85 7.36 -5.13
CA ARG A 38 -10.89 8.73 -4.59
C ARG A 38 -12.11 8.94 -3.68
N PRO A 39 -12.28 8.10 -2.65
CA PRO A 39 -13.45 8.17 -1.77
C PRO A 39 -13.50 9.53 -1.07
N GLU A 40 -14.72 10.04 -0.85
CA GLU A 40 -14.95 11.28 -0.10
C GLU A 40 -14.47 11.18 1.35
N ASN A 41 -14.61 9.98 1.94
CA ASN A 41 -14.09 9.64 3.26
C ASN A 41 -13.08 8.47 3.15
N PRO A 42 -11.77 8.76 2.98
CA PRO A 42 -10.75 7.72 2.84
C PRO A 42 -10.60 6.80 4.04
N VAL A 43 -10.86 7.29 5.26
CA VAL A 43 -10.70 6.49 6.48
C VAL A 43 -11.78 5.41 6.55
N GLU A 44 -13.04 5.78 6.29
CA GLU A 44 -14.17 4.83 6.28
C GLU A 44 -14.02 3.80 5.15
N PHE A 45 -13.60 4.24 3.97
CA PHE A 45 -13.30 3.34 2.85
C PHE A 45 -12.20 2.32 3.21
N LEU A 46 -11.10 2.77 3.82
CA LEU A 46 -10.03 1.88 4.26
C LEU A 46 -10.49 0.88 5.32
N GLN A 47 -11.43 1.25 6.20
CA GLN A 47 -12.03 0.31 7.15
C GLN A 47 -12.77 -0.82 6.42
N GLU A 48 -13.54 -0.51 5.37
CA GLU A 48 -14.21 -1.53 4.54
C GLU A 48 -13.19 -2.45 3.85
N CYS A 49 -12.11 -1.90 3.28
CA CYS A 49 -11.04 -2.70 2.67
C CYS A 49 -10.38 -3.64 3.69
N LEU A 50 -10.11 -3.16 4.91
CA LEU A 50 -9.52 -3.97 5.98
C LEU A 50 -10.46 -5.08 6.45
N GLU A 51 -11.77 -4.85 6.43
CA GLU A 51 -12.74 -5.92 6.76
C GLU A 51 -12.73 -7.03 5.70
N ILE A 52 -12.58 -6.68 4.42
CA ILE A 52 -12.40 -7.65 3.32
C ILE A 52 -11.06 -8.39 3.47
N ALA A 53 -9.99 -7.67 3.84
CA ALA A 53 -8.66 -8.22 4.10
C ALA A 53 -8.65 -9.28 5.20
N LYS A 54 -9.46 -9.08 6.24
CA LYS A 54 -9.61 -10.07 7.33
C LYS A 54 -10.24 -11.38 6.87
N GLN A 55 -11.03 -11.36 5.80
CA GLN A 55 -11.76 -12.52 5.29
C GLN A 55 -11.02 -13.23 4.14
N ASN A 56 -10.02 -12.57 3.53
CA ASN A 56 -9.25 -13.09 2.40
C ASN A 56 -7.75 -13.01 2.68
N GLU A 57 -7.10 -14.16 2.80
CA GLU A 57 -5.66 -14.23 3.04
C GLU A 57 -4.81 -14.04 1.77
N ASP A 58 -5.40 -14.25 0.58
CA ASP A 58 -4.71 -14.11 -0.72
C ASP A 58 -4.99 -12.73 -1.35
N LEU A 59 -4.50 -11.68 -0.70
CA LEU A 59 -4.66 -10.30 -1.20
C LEU A 59 -3.68 -10.01 -2.34
N ARG A 60 -4.22 -9.44 -3.41
CA ARG A 60 -3.49 -8.94 -4.56
C ARG A 60 -3.59 -7.43 -4.58
N TRP A 61 -2.69 -6.79 -5.33
CA TRP A 61 -2.67 -5.33 -5.48
C TRP A 61 -4.03 -4.74 -5.92
N ASN A 62 -4.84 -5.50 -6.67
CA ASN A 62 -6.14 -5.10 -7.18
C ASN A 62 -7.34 -5.57 -6.34
N SER A 63 -7.14 -6.22 -5.19
CA SER A 63 -8.20 -6.83 -4.40
C SER A 63 -9.30 -5.86 -3.93
N PHE A 64 -9.02 -4.56 -3.89
CA PHE A 64 -9.96 -3.55 -3.39
C PHE A 64 -10.43 -2.56 -4.46
N LEU A 65 -10.13 -2.78 -5.75
CA LEU A 65 -10.55 -1.87 -6.82
C LEU A 65 -12.07 -1.83 -7.00
N GLU A 66 -12.76 -2.94 -6.71
CA GLU A 66 -14.21 -3.06 -6.87
C GLU A 66 -14.99 -2.65 -5.62
N VAL A 67 -14.31 -2.26 -4.54
CA VAL A 67 -14.96 -1.71 -3.35
C VAL A 67 -15.57 -0.37 -3.77
N GLN A 68 -16.87 -0.35 -4.05
CA GLN A 68 -17.55 0.86 -4.45
C GLN A 68 -17.73 1.75 -3.23
N SER A 69 -17.03 2.89 -3.20
CA SER A 69 -17.40 3.99 -2.33
C SER A 69 -18.87 4.31 -2.56
N ARG A 70 -19.70 4.24 -1.52
CA ARG A 70 -21.16 4.45 -1.63
C ARG A 70 -21.56 5.84 -2.11
N THR A 71 -20.61 6.73 -2.43
CA THR A 71 -20.92 8.14 -2.69
C THR A 71 -20.94 8.59 -4.14
N ASN A 72 -20.36 7.94 -5.16
CA ASN A 72 -20.52 8.45 -6.55
C ASN A 72 -20.40 7.40 -7.66
N LYS A 73 -21.48 7.24 -8.45
CA LYS A 73 -21.43 6.58 -9.77
C LYS A 73 -20.83 7.56 -10.79
N SER A 74 -19.55 7.42 -11.13
CA SER A 74 -19.07 7.75 -12.50
C SER A 74 -17.60 7.38 -12.72
N SER A 75 -17.39 6.63 -13.81
CA SER A 75 -16.20 6.67 -14.67
C SER A 75 -14.94 5.93 -14.24
N GLN A 76 -14.90 4.69 -14.71
CA GLN A 76 -13.75 3.85 -15.02
C GLN A 76 -12.60 4.62 -15.71
N THR A 77 -11.45 4.76 -15.06
CA THR A 77 -10.16 5.06 -15.72
C THR A 77 -9.12 4.02 -15.29
N THR A 78 -9.12 2.89 -16.00
CA THR A 78 -8.06 1.89 -15.96
C THR A 78 -6.85 2.43 -16.72
N GLY A 79 -5.73 2.64 -16.03
CA GLY A 79 -4.41 2.75 -16.67
C GLY A 79 -3.64 4.04 -16.42
N GLN A 80 -3.12 4.24 -15.20
CA GLN A 80 -1.96 5.14 -15.01
C GLN A 80 -1.23 5.00 -13.65
N PHE A 81 -1.30 3.86 -12.95
CA PHE A 81 -0.71 3.78 -11.59
C PHE A 81 0.77 3.36 -11.57
N ASP A 82 1.27 2.70 -12.61
CA ASP A 82 2.68 2.27 -12.69
C ASP A 82 3.69 3.43 -12.71
N LYS A 83 3.24 4.66 -12.96
CA LYS A 83 4.11 5.85 -13.04
C LYS A 83 4.29 6.59 -11.71
N VAL A 84 3.49 6.31 -10.68
CA VAL A 84 3.53 7.07 -9.42
C VAL A 84 4.66 6.61 -8.50
N PHE A 85 5.05 5.33 -8.56
CA PHE A 85 6.09 4.78 -7.67
C PHE A 85 7.51 4.77 -8.26
N ASN A 86 7.66 5.10 -9.55
CA ASN A 86 8.98 5.31 -10.16
C ASN A 86 9.42 6.77 -9.94
N THR A 87 9.71 7.15 -8.69
CA THR A 87 10.50 8.35 -8.44
C THR A 87 11.97 7.97 -8.64
N GLU A 88 12.48 8.32 -9.82
CA GLU A 88 13.88 8.16 -10.19
C GLU A 88 14.80 8.86 -9.17
N LEU A 89 15.82 8.12 -8.76
CA LEU A 89 16.94 8.57 -7.95
C LEU A 89 17.82 9.45 -8.85
N GLU A 90 17.54 10.75 -8.94
CA GLU A 90 18.44 11.69 -9.62
C GLU A 90 19.72 11.89 -8.80
N THR A 91 20.72 11.04 -9.04
CA THR A 91 22.12 11.38 -8.78
C THR A 91 22.64 12.19 -9.96
N THR A 92 22.65 13.51 -9.83
CA THR A 92 23.43 14.39 -10.71
C THR A 92 24.92 14.29 -10.34
N PRO A 93 25.85 13.88 -11.23
CA PRO A 93 27.25 14.26 -11.07
C PRO A 93 27.43 15.67 -11.63
N SER A 94 27.88 16.58 -10.79
CA SER A 94 28.31 17.93 -11.18
C SER A 94 29.57 17.85 -12.05
N ASP A 95 29.61 18.67 -13.11
CA ASP A 95 30.80 18.94 -13.95
C ASP A 95 32.02 19.36 -13.13
#